data_AF-A0A963J2J6-F1
#
_entry.id   AF-A0A963J2J6-F1
#
_cell.length_a   1.000
_cell.length_b   1.000
_cell.length_c   1.000
_cell.angle_alpha   90.00
_cell.angle_beta   90.00
_cell.angle_gamma   90.00
#
_symmetry.space_group_name_H-M   'P 1'
#
loop_
_entity.id
_entity.type
_entity.pdbx_description
1 polymer ?
#
loop_
_entity_poly.entity_id
_entity_poly.type
_entity_poly.pdbx_seq_one_letter_code
_entity_poly.pdbx_strand_id
1 'polypeptide(L)'
;MLKGLALTPPVIGRISIGKVVEKNGKRLPEKDDEFTITSQVQSRDGWINHPLDEQLRKDKSAKLRSIPVRLLFDDPDLSLRANYTMFDRNTGRPLCVGNGETCKRATLSGMQSYPCPAPASCPLAEGASCKPYGRLNVRIEAQDAGSDELGSFVLRTTGFNSIRTLSARLRYFHALSGGRLSTLPLELRLRGKSTRQSHGAPIYYVDLTLRGDSSLADAIRGAKKAWEESRDAGVDQAALDEAARQGLALGEFEESEEEGVAVVEEFYPPSDPSPDAMDRTPQAAPANLRGKLALKFDKAQGRASQIPAEERQD
;
A
#
# COMPACT_ATOMS: atom_id res chain seq x y z
N MET A 1 -29.93 4.45 -9.99
CA MET A 1 -28.71 4.47 -9.16
C MET A 1 -28.32 5.91 -8.92
N LEU A 2 -27.78 6.25 -7.74
CA LEU A 2 -27.35 7.62 -7.42
C LEU A 2 -26.07 7.95 -8.20
N LYS A 3 -26.10 9.02 -8.98
CA LYS A 3 -24.91 9.51 -9.70
C LYS A 3 -23.87 10.00 -8.69
N GLY A 4 -22.62 9.56 -8.82
CA GLY A 4 -21.52 9.96 -7.95
C GLY A 4 -21.29 9.05 -6.74
N LEU A 5 -22.13 8.03 -6.51
CA LEU A 5 -21.94 7.04 -5.44
C LEU A 5 -21.24 5.79 -5.99
N ALA A 6 -20.00 5.54 -5.56
CA ALA A 6 -19.32 4.28 -5.84
C ALA A 6 -20.02 3.15 -5.09
N LEU A 7 -20.33 2.06 -5.78
CA LEU A 7 -20.72 0.80 -5.12
C LEU A 7 -19.44 -0.01 -4.91
N THR A 8 -18.90 0.05 -3.70
CA THR A 8 -17.73 -0.72 -3.28
C THR A 8 -18.17 -2.05 -2.66
N PRO A 9 -17.29 -3.07 -2.63
CA PRO A 9 -17.56 -4.30 -1.87
C PRO A 9 -17.94 -3.95 -0.42
N PRO A 10 -18.99 -4.56 0.14
CA PRO A 10 -19.39 -4.33 1.52
C PRO A 10 -18.21 -4.61 2.45
N VAL A 11 -17.66 -3.57 3.07
CA VAL A 11 -16.61 -3.73 4.07
C VAL A 11 -17.29 -4.14 5.37
N ILE A 12 -16.76 -5.13 6.07
CA ILE A 12 -17.22 -5.59 7.40
C ILE A 12 -16.12 -5.48 8.46
N GLY A 13 -14.88 -5.29 8.03
CA GLY A 13 -13.73 -5.06 8.90
C GLY A 13 -12.51 -4.54 8.16
N ARG A 14 -11.46 -4.26 8.91
CA ARG A 14 -10.20 -3.71 8.41
C ARG A 14 -9.06 -4.67 8.72
N ILE A 15 -8.05 -4.69 7.86
CA ILE A 15 -6.75 -5.29 8.12
C ILE A 15 -5.72 -4.15 8.12
N SER A 16 -4.93 -4.04 9.18
CA SER A 16 -3.83 -3.07 9.28
C SER A 16 -2.49 -3.75 9.54
N ILE A 17 -1.41 -3.06 9.20
CA ILE A 17 -0.02 -3.42 9.53
C ILE A 17 0.64 -2.21 10.20
N GLY A 18 0.19 -1.90 11.41
CA GLY A 18 0.49 -0.66 12.10
C GLY A 18 -0.53 -0.36 13.18
N LYS A 19 -0.09 0.40 14.19
CA LYS A 19 -0.93 0.88 15.28
C LYS A 19 -0.70 2.36 15.50
N VAL A 20 -1.68 3.03 16.10
CA VAL A 20 -1.51 4.41 16.55
C VAL A 20 -1.00 4.38 17.99
N VAL A 21 0.16 4.97 18.23
CA VAL A 21 0.76 5.11 19.57
C VAL A 21 0.70 6.57 20.00
N GLU A 22 0.43 6.82 21.27
CA GLU A 22 0.54 8.16 21.82
C GLU A 22 1.98 8.39 22.31
N LYS A 23 2.68 9.36 21.71
CA LYS A 23 4.00 9.82 22.14
C LYS A 23 3.95 11.33 22.35
N ASN A 24 4.28 11.78 23.56
CA ASN A 24 4.30 13.19 23.94
C ASN A 24 2.96 13.92 23.69
N GLY A 25 1.82 13.29 24.01
CA GLY A 25 0.48 13.86 23.80
C GLY A 25 0.05 13.96 22.34
N LYS A 26 0.80 13.32 21.42
CA LYS A 26 0.46 13.22 19.99
C LYS A 26 0.24 11.77 19.60
N ARG A 27 -0.85 11.50 18.88
CA ARG A 27 -1.15 10.21 18.26
C ARG A 27 -0.31 10.05 16.99
N LEU A 28 0.60 9.08 16.97
CA LEU A 28 1.54 8.81 15.89
C LEU A 28 1.28 7.42 15.32
N PRO A 29 1.19 7.24 13.99
CA PRO A 29 1.19 5.92 13.40
C PRO A 29 2.58 5.28 13.53
N GLU A 30 2.62 4.09 14.11
CA GLU A 30 3.81 3.26 14.24
C GLU A 30 3.63 2.03 13.35
N LYS A 31 4.62 1.76 12.50
CA LYS A 31 4.64 0.54 11.69
C LYS A 31 4.80 -0.65 12.62
N ASP A 32 3.86 -1.57 12.56
CA ASP A 32 3.92 -2.80 13.35
C ASP A 32 4.49 -3.92 12.49
N ASP A 33 4.99 -4.94 13.16
CA ASP A 33 5.46 -6.17 12.53
C ASP A 33 4.38 -7.27 12.61
N GLU A 34 3.11 -6.92 12.75
CA GLU A 34 2.02 -7.88 12.70
C GLU A 34 0.80 -7.29 12.00
N PHE A 35 -0.12 -8.19 11.62
CA PHE A 35 -1.45 -7.79 11.24
C PHE A 35 -2.31 -7.51 12.47
N THR A 36 -3.27 -6.62 12.31
CA THR A 36 -4.41 -6.48 13.21
C THR A 36 -5.70 -6.49 12.40
N ILE A 37 -6.69 -7.26 12.83
CA ILE A 37 -8.02 -7.31 12.22
C ILE A 37 -9.00 -6.60 13.14
N THR A 38 -9.63 -5.54 12.65
CA THR A 38 -10.59 -4.75 13.42
C THR A 38 -11.96 -4.72 12.75
N SER A 39 -13.01 -4.51 13.54
CA SER A 39 -14.33 -4.19 13.02
C SER A 39 -14.35 -2.77 12.44
N GLN A 40 -15.51 -2.36 11.91
CA GLN A 40 -15.75 -0.97 11.50
C GLN A 40 -16.21 -0.07 12.66
N VAL A 41 -16.17 -0.56 13.89
CA VAL A 41 -16.55 0.24 15.07
C VAL A 41 -15.29 0.83 15.70
N GLN A 42 -15.32 2.14 15.92
CA GLN A 42 -14.28 2.87 16.62
C GLN A 42 -14.79 3.29 18.00
N SER A 43 -14.02 2.97 19.05
CA SER A 43 -14.21 3.47 20.41
C SER A 43 -13.28 4.67 20.68
N ARG A 44 -13.34 5.23 21.89
CA ARG A 44 -12.40 6.30 22.31
C ARG A 44 -10.94 5.86 22.25
N ASP A 45 -10.67 4.57 22.45
CA ASP A 45 -9.33 4.00 22.53
C ASP A 45 -8.82 3.50 21.16
N GLY A 46 -9.65 3.53 20.12
CA GLY A 46 -9.30 3.12 18.77
C GLY A 46 -10.29 2.15 18.15
N TRP A 47 -9.86 1.46 17.09
CA TRP A 47 -10.68 0.46 16.41
C TRP A 47 -10.90 -0.77 17.29
N ILE A 48 -12.14 -1.27 17.36
CA ILE A 48 -12.47 -2.47 18.13
C ILE A 48 -12.00 -3.70 17.35
N ASN A 49 -11.21 -4.56 18.00
CA ASN A 49 -10.73 -5.81 17.41
C ASN A 49 -11.89 -6.69 16.92
N HIS A 50 -11.72 -7.25 15.73
CA HIS A 50 -12.66 -8.23 15.19
C HIS A 50 -12.40 -9.60 15.85
N PRO A 51 -13.41 -10.45 16.11
CA PRO A 51 -13.20 -11.78 16.69
C PRO A 51 -12.18 -12.65 15.93
N LEU A 52 -12.11 -12.48 14.60
CA LEU A 52 -11.13 -13.16 13.73
C LEU A 52 -9.67 -12.82 14.08
N ASP A 53 -9.39 -11.68 14.70
CA ASP A 53 -8.02 -11.33 15.13
C ASP A 53 -7.51 -12.32 16.18
N GLU A 54 -8.32 -12.60 17.22
CA GLU A 54 -7.96 -13.57 18.26
C GLU A 54 -7.96 -14.99 17.68
N GLN A 55 -8.94 -15.33 16.83
CA GLN A 55 -9.07 -16.68 16.28
C GLN A 55 -7.90 -17.09 15.36
N LEU A 56 -7.37 -16.15 14.57
CA LEU A 56 -6.28 -16.46 13.64
C LEU A 56 -4.90 -16.44 14.30
N ARG A 57 -4.79 -15.95 15.54
CA ARG A 57 -3.56 -16.04 16.31
C ARG A 57 -3.41 -17.46 16.85
N LYS A 58 -2.19 -18.00 16.78
CA LYS A 58 -1.87 -19.32 17.33
C LYS A 58 -2.11 -19.36 18.85
N ASP A 59 -1.74 -18.27 19.53
CA ASP A 59 -1.93 -18.03 20.95
C ASP A 59 -2.19 -16.52 21.17
N LYS A 60 -2.76 -16.13 22.31
CA LYS A 60 -3.14 -14.73 22.60
C LYS A 60 -2.00 -13.71 22.50
N SER A 61 -0.75 -14.14 22.72
CA SER A 61 0.45 -13.29 22.62
C SER A 61 1.22 -13.46 21.30
N ALA A 62 0.78 -14.36 20.41
CA ALA A 62 1.46 -14.62 19.15
C ALA A 62 1.14 -13.51 18.13
N LYS A 63 2.17 -13.07 17.42
CA LYS A 63 2.03 -12.10 16.33
C LYS A 63 1.29 -12.71 15.15
N LEU A 64 0.27 -12.03 14.65
CA LEU A 64 -0.45 -12.45 13.45
C LEU A 64 0.38 -12.09 12.21
N ARG A 65 1.01 -13.08 11.58
CA ARG A 65 1.91 -12.88 10.42
C ARG A 65 1.32 -13.33 9.09
N SER A 66 0.21 -14.06 9.13
CA SER A 66 -0.50 -14.52 7.94
C SER A 66 -2.00 -14.52 8.17
N ILE A 67 -2.76 -14.16 7.13
CA ILE A 67 -4.22 -14.20 7.13
C ILE A 67 -4.67 -15.01 5.91
N PRO A 68 -5.37 -16.15 6.09
CA PRO A 68 -5.95 -16.89 4.98
C PRO A 68 -7.06 -16.06 4.32
N VAL A 69 -7.01 -15.92 3.00
CA VAL A 69 -7.94 -15.06 2.27
C VAL A 69 -8.44 -15.66 0.96
N ARG A 70 -9.60 -15.18 0.52
CA ARG A 70 -10.14 -15.31 -0.84
C ARG A 70 -10.40 -13.93 -1.41
N LEU A 71 -10.48 -13.86 -2.73
CA LEU A 71 -10.96 -12.65 -3.41
C LEU A 71 -12.44 -12.80 -3.74
N LEU A 72 -13.13 -11.66 -3.82
CA LEU A 72 -14.51 -11.63 -4.29
C LEU A 72 -14.61 -11.71 -5.81
N PHE A 73 -13.57 -11.25 -6.51
CA PHE A 73 -13.57 -11.05 -7.96
C PHE A 73 -12.46 -11.83 -8.65
N ASP A 74 -12.71 -12.22 -9.90
CA ASP A 74 -11.69 -12.79 -10.76
C ASP A 74 -10.78 -11.70 -11.33
N ASP A 75 -11.33 -10.53 -11.65
CA ASP A 75 -10.56 -9.36 -12.08
C ASP A 75 -9.69 -8.79 -10.93
N PRO A 76 -8.35 -8.78 -11.06
CA PRO A 76 -7.46 -8.30 -10.02
C PRO A 76 -7.66 -6.81 -9.69
N ASP A 77 -8.08 -5.99 -10.66
CA ASP A 77 -8.23 -4.54 -10.48
C ASP A 77 -9.52 -4.20 -9.69
N LEU A 78 -10.49 -5.13 -9.61
CA LEU A 78 -11.64 -5.01 -8.72
C LEU A 78 -11.27 -5.29 -7.26
N SER A 79 -10.30 -6.18 -7.02
CA SER A 79 -9.84 -6.55 -5.68
C SER A 79 -8.84 -5.54 -5.09
N LEU A 80 -7.80 -5.17 -5.86
CA LEU A 80 -6.81 -4.17 -5.47
C LEU A 80 -6.91 -2.93 -6.35
N ARG A 81 -7.35 -1.83 -5.76
CA ARG A 81 -7.43 -0.52 -6.42
C ARG A 81 -6.30 0.35 -5.92
N ALA A 82 -5.40 0.75 -6.80
CA ALA A 82 -4.23 1.55 -6.45
C ALA A 82 -4.16 2.80 -7.33
N ASN A 83 -4.17 3.97 -6.69
CA ASN A 83 -4.11 5.28 -7.36
C ASN A 83 -3.11 6.19 -6.65
N TYR A 84 -2.68 7.26 -7.31
CA TYR A 84 -2.09 8.41 -6.65
C TYR A 84 -3.20 9.28 -6.08
N THR A 85 -3.23 9.45 -4.77
CA THR A 85 -4.31 10.17 -4.07
C THR A 85 -3.75 11.31 -3.23
N MET A 86 -4.47 12.43 -3.21
CA MET A 86 -4.32 13.52 -2.25
C MET A 86 -5.62 13.68 -1.49
N PHE A 87 -5.55 13.70 -0.17
CA PHE A 87 -6.69 13.93 0.72
C PHE A 87 -6.66 15.34 1.28
N ASP A 88 -7.83 15.91 1.52
CA ASP A 88 -7.97 17.10 2.36
C ASP A 88 -7.61 16.73 3.80
N ARG A 89 -6.72 17.51 4.42
CA ARG A 89 -6.19 17.19 5.76
C ARG A 89 -7.21 17.38 6.89
N ASN A 90 -8.28 18.13 6.66
CA ASN A 90 -9.28 18.44 7.67
C ASN A 90 -10.46 17.47 7.59
N THR A 91 -10.91 17.18 6.37
CA THR A 91 -12.11 16.37 6.11
C THR A 91 -11.77 14.92 5.74
N GLY A 92 -10.55 14.65 5.29
CA GLY A 92 -10.14 13.35 4.76
C GLY A 92 -10.81 12.96 3.45
N ARG A 93 -11.50 13.90 2.80
CA ARG A 93 -12.07 13.69 1.47
C ARG A 93 -10.96 13.72 0.42
N PRO A 94 -10.99 12.82 -0.57
CA PRO A 94 -10.04 12.87 -1.69
C PRO A 94 -10.24 14.18 -2.48
N LEU A 95 -9.16 14.95 -2.62
CA LEU A 95 -9.11 16.15 -3.45
C LEU A 95 -8.66 15.83 -4.87
N CYS A 96 -7.81 14.83 -5.03
CA CYS A 96 -7.28 14.43 -6.33
C CYS A 96 -6.98 12.93 -6.32
N VAL A 97 -7.48 12.20 -7.32
CA VAL A 97 -7.16 10.78 -7.54
C VAL A 97 -6.72 10.61 -8.99
N GLY A 98 -5.55 10.02 -9.21
CA GLY A 98 -4.99 9.85 -10.55
C GLY A 98 -4.16 8.58 -10.72
N ASN A 99 -3.87 8.25 -11.96
CA ASN A 99 -3.13 7.05 -12.34
C ASN A 99 -1.67 7.35 -12.80
N GLY A 100 -1.24 8.60 -12.72
CA GLY A 100 0.07 9.03 -13.22
C GLY A 100 0.09 9.42 -14.70
N GLU A 101 -1.09 9.45 -15.33
CA GLU A 101 -1.30 10.02 -16.67
C GLU A 101 -2.45 11.05 -16.65
N THR A 102 -3.56 10.72 -16.00
CA THR A 102 -4.71 11.58 -15.77
C THR A 102 -5.15 11.54 -14.31
N CYS A 103 -5.82 12.59 -13.85
CA CYS A 103 -6.46 12.61 -12.54
C CYS A 103 -7.84 13.26 -12.58
N LYS A 104 -8.71 12.84 -11.66
CA LYS A 104 -9.94 13.52 -11.29
C LYS A 104 -9.69 14.35 -10.04
N ARG A 105 -10.12 15.60 -10.04
CA ARG A 105 -9.90 16.55 -8.95
C ARG A 105 -11.20 17.23 -8.53
N ALA A 106 -11.44 17.31 -7.23
CA ALA A 106 -12.50 18.11 -6.64
C ALA A 106 -12.11 19.58 -6.68
N THR A 107 -12.96 20.39 -7.31
CA THR A 107 -12.81 21.85 -7.40
C THR A 107 -14.09 22.52 -6.93
N LEU A 108 -14.05 23.84 -6.74
CA LEU A 108 -15.27 24.62 -6.43
C LEU A 108 -16.33 24.54 -7.53
N SER A 109 -15.92 24.26 -8.77
CA SER A 109 -16.81 24.04 -9.93
C SER A 109 -17.25 22.57 -10.09
N GLY A 110 -16.96 21.71 -9.11
CA GLY A 110 -17.24 20.27 -9.16
C GLY A 110 -16.03 19.45 -9.62
N MET A 111 -16.29 18.23 -10.06
CA MET A 111 -15.25 17.29 -10.47
C MET A 111 -14.71 17.60 -11.87
N GLN A 112 -13.38 17.72 -11.98
CA GLN A 112 -12.70 18.04 -13.23
C GLN A 112 -11.54 17.07 -13.50
N SER A 113 -11.27 16.82 -14.78
CA SER A 113 -10.17 15.95 -15.23
C SER A 113 -8.97 16.79 -15.68
N TYR A 114 -7.77 16.37 -15.26
CA TYR A 114 -6.50 17.01 -15.60
C TYR A 114 -5.43 15.98 -15.99
N PRO A 115 -4.38 16.38 -16.73
CA PRO A 115 -3.15 15.60 -16.82
C PRO A 115 -2.53 15.39 -15.43
N CYS A 116 -2.05 14.19 -15.16
CA CYS A 116 -1.38 13.82 -13.90
C CYS A 116 0.06 13.42 -14.23
N PRO A 117 1.07 14.25 -13.99
CA PRO A 117 2.44 13.94 -14.41
C PRO A 117 3.18 13.05 -13.38
N ALA A 118 2.43 12.20 -12.67
CA ALA A 118 2.83 11.46 -11.48
C ALA A 118 3.36 12.35 -10.32
N PRO A 119 3.48 11.84 -9.07
CA PRO A 119 3.89 12.67 -7.93
C PRO A 119 5.24 13.37 -8.09
N ALA A 120 6.19 12.80 -8.83
CA ALA A 120 7.53 13.36 -8.98
C ALA A 120 7.52 14.79 -9.55
N SER A 121 6.58 15.09 -10.44
CA SER A 121 6.48 16.39 -11.12
C SER A 121 5.12 17.07 -10.96
N CYS A 122 4.26 16.58 -10.07
CA CYS A 122 2.96 17.17 -9.77
C CYS A 122 3.09 18.25 -8.67
N PRO A 123 2.63 19.50 -8.89
CA PRO A 123 2.63 20.54 -7.86
C PRO A 123 1.82 20.15 -6.61
N LEU A 124 0.74 19.38 -6.79
CA LEU A 124 -0.08 18.88 -5.67
C LEU A 124 0.62 17.80 -4.83
N ALA A 125 1.76 17.27 -5.29
CA ALA A 125 2.56 16.32 -4.52
C ALA A 125 3.57 17.00 -3.59
N GLU A 126 3.64 18.34 -3.57
CA GLU A 126 4.49 19.08 -2.65
C GLU A 126 4.21 18.70 -1.19
N GLY A 127 5.27 18.57 -0.38
CA GLY A 127 5.17 18.08 1.00
C GLY A 127 4.66 16.64 1.10
N ALA A 128 4.83 15.84 0.05
CA ALA A 128 4.28 14.49 -0.09
C ALA A 128 2.75 14.45 0.07
N SER A 129 2.05 15.50 -0.40
CA SER A 129 0.59 15.58 -0.23
C SER A 129 -0.18 14.61 -1.14
N CYS A 130 0.44 14.15 -2.22
CA CYS A 130 -0.08 13.14 -3.15
C CYS A 130 0.85 11.92 -3.17
N LYS A 131 0.33 10.73 -2.84
CA LYS A 131 1.11 9.47 -2.72
C LYS A 131 0.34 8.29 -3.31
N PRO A 132 1.01 7.16 -3.65
CA PRO A 132 0.32 5.91 -3.90
C PRO A 132 -0.60 5.53 -2.74
N TYR A 133 -1.81 5.10 -3.05
CA TYR A 133 -2.82 4.64 -2.11
C TYR A 133 -3.48 3.38 -2.67
N GLY A 134 -3.23 2.25 -2.03
CA GLY A 134 -3.79 0.95 -2.38
C GLY A 134 -4.90 0.55 -1.42
N ARG A 135 -5.99 0.03 -1.98
CA ARG A 135 -7.12 -0.58 -1.26
C ARG A 135 -7.31 -1.99 -1.77
N LEU A 136 -7.01 -2.95 -0.91
CA LEU A 136 -7.24 -4.36 -1.19
C LEU A 136 -8.47 -4.82 -0.39
N ASN A 137 -9.49 -5.31 -1.09
CA ASN A 137 -10.62 -6.01 -0.47
C ASN A 137 -10.43 -7.52 -0.58
N VAL A 138 -10.57 -8.21 0.55
CA VAL A 138 -10.44 -9.68 0.63
C VAL A 138 -11.51 -10.25 1.53
N ARG A 139 -11.85 -11.52 1.34
CA ARG A 139 -12.58 -12.31 2.33
C ARG A 139 -11.58 -13.05 3.19
N ILE A 140 -11.77 -13.07 4.50
CA ILE A 140 -10.93 -13.87 5.40
C ILE A 140 -11.56 -15.27 5.53
N GLU A 141 -10.78 -16.32 5.25
CA GLU A 141 -11.20 -17.70 5.44
C GLU A 141 -10.82 -18.22 6.82
N ALA A 142 -11.73 -18.09 7.79
CA ALA A 142 -11.60 -18.75 9.09
C ALA A 142 -12.72 -19.78 9.29
N GLN A 143 -12.46 -20.78 10.15
CA GLN A 143 -13.51 -21.69 10.60
C GLN A 143 -14.61 -20.88 11.29
N ASP A 144 -15.87 -21.15 11.00
CA ASP A 144 -17.03 -20.47 11.60
C ASP A 144 -17.12 -18.94 11.35
N ALA A 145 -16.37 -18.40 10.39
CA ALA A 145 -16.60 -17.05 9.87
C ALA A 145 -17.99 -17.05 9.20
N GLY A 146 -18.99 -16.59 9.93
CA GLY A 146 -20.40 -16.66 9.57
C GLY A 146 -20.72 -16.21 8.13
N SER A 147 -21.83 -16.76 7.65
CA SER A 147 -22.57 -16.69 6.38
C SER A 147 -22.47 -15.49 5.41
N ASP A 148 -21.65 -14.47 5.65
CA ASP A 148 -21.54 -13.33 4.73
C ASP A 148 -20.53 -13.61 3.60
N GLU A 149 -21.06 -14.11 2.48
CA GLU A 149 -20.25 -14.45 1.30
C GLU A 149 -19.80 -13.23 0.49
N LEU A 150 -20.38 -12.05 0.74
CA LEU A 150 -20.08 -10.81 0.02
C LEU A 150 -19.41 -9.75 0.91
N GLY A 151 -19.34 -9.99 2.23
CA GLY A 151 -18.60 -9.18 3.17
C GLY A 151 -17.09 -9.27 2.95
N SER A 152 -16.42 -8.13 3.02
CA SER A 152 -14.98 -8.00 2.76
C SER A 152 -14.24 -7.28 3.89
N PHE A 153 -12.96 -7.60 4.04
CA PHE A 153 -12.02 -6.88 4.85
C PHE A 153 -11.14 -6.01 3.96
N VAL A 154 -10.99 -4.75 4.33
CA VAL A 154 -10.18 -3.80 3.58
C VAL A 154 -8.80 -3.62 4.21
N LEU A 155 -7.75 -3.80 3.40
CA LEU A 155 -6.38 -3.40 3.70
C LEU A 155 -6.06 -2.12 2.93
N ARG A 156 -5.86 -1.03 3.66
CA ARG A 156 -5.41 0.26 3.11
C ARG A 156 -3.89 0.38 3.28
N THR A 157 -3.19 0.85 2.25
CA THR A 157 -1.74 1.03 2.34
C THR A 157 -1.23 2.14 1.44
N THR A 158 -0.30 2.94 1.95
CA THR A 158 0.52 3.89 1.16
C THR A 158 1.88 3.29 0.77
N GLY A 159 2.16 2.05 1.21
CA GLY A 159 3.45 1.41 1.05
C GLY A 159 3.67 0.90 -0.37
N PHE A 160 4.58 1.53 -1.11
CA PHE A 160 4.94 1.13 -2.48
C PHE A 160 5.31 -0.36 -2.60
N ASN A 161 5.99 -0.92 -1.59
CA ASN A 161 6.37 -2.34 -1.58
C ASN A 161 5.17 -3.28 -1.51
N SER A 162 4.17 -2.95 -0.70
CA SER A 162 2.93 -3.71 -0.64
C SER A 162 2.14 -3.58 -1.93
N ILE A 163 1.90 -2.35 -2.40
CA ILE A 163 1.13 -2.11 -3.63
C ILE A 163 1.74 -2.87 -4.81
N ARG A 164 3.06 -2.73 -5.03
CA ARG A 164 3.75 -3.41 -6.14
C ARG A 164 3.67 -4.93 -6.02
N THR A 165 3.92 -5.47 -4.82
CA THR A 165 3.95 -6.92 -4.62
C THR A 165 2.56 -7.52 -4.78
N LEU A 166 1.55 -6.94 -4.15
CA LEU A 166 0.16 -7.36 -4.27
C LEU A 166 -0.32 -7.29 -5.72
N SER A 167 -0.07 -6.19 -6.42
CA SER A 167 -0.46 -6.02 -7.83
C SER A 167 0.16 -7.09 -8.72
N ALA A 168 1.46 -7.37 -8.56
CA ALA A 168 2.14 -8.40 -9.33
C ALA A 168 1.58 -9.80 -9.02
N ARG A 169 1.41 -10.14 -7.73
CA ARG A 169 0.88 -11.43 -7.29
C ARG A 169 -0.52 -11.68 -7.83
N LEU A 170 -1.42 -10.70 -7.72
CA LEU A 170 -2.79 -10.81 -8.23
C LEU A 170 -2.81 -11.07 -9.73
N ARG A 171 -2.06 -10.27 -10.51
CA ARG A 171 -2.00 -10.44 -11.98
C ARG A 171 -1.37 -11.77 -12.38
N TYR A 172 -0.33 -12.21 -11.69
CA TYR A 172 0.32 -13.49 -11.98
C TYR A 172 -0.57 -14.67 -11.62
N PHE A 173 -1.22 -14.65 -10.46
CA PHE A 173 -2.16 -15.70 -10.07
C PHE A 173 -3.37 -15.76 -10.99
N HIS A 174 -3.92 -14.62 -11.40
CA HIS A 174 -4.98 -14.54 -12.41
C HIS A 174 -4.55 -15.21 -13.72
N ALA A 175 -3.36 -14.89 -14.22
CA ALA A 175 -2.84 -15.50 -15.45
C ALA A 175 -2.61 -17.02 -15.30
N LEU A 176 -2.04 -17.45 -14.18
CA LEU A 176 -1.71 -18.87 -13.94
C LEU A 176 -2.95 -19.74 -13.69
N SER A 177 -4.01 -19.21 -13.07
CA SER A 177 -5.25 -19.97 -12.83
C SER A 177 -6.20 -19.96 -14.04
N GLY A 178 -5.85 -19.24 -15.10
CA GLY A 178 -6.72 -19.05 -16.27
C GLY A 178 -7.96 -18.22 -15.93
N GLY A 179 -7.78 -17.16 -15.14
CA GLY A 179 -8.81 -16.21 -14.78
C GLY A 179 -9.66 -16.59 -13.56
N ARG A 180 -9.28 -17.62 -12.79
CA ARG A 180 -10.03 -18.12 -11.62
C ARG A 180 -9.37 -17.65 -10.34
N LEU A 181 -9.38 -16.35 -10.09
CA LEU A 181 -8.69 -15.74 -8.97
C LEU A 181 -9.54 -15.82 -7.69
N SER A 182 -10.87 -15.71 -7.77
CA SER A 182 -11.77 -15.78 -6.60
C SER A 182 -11.73 -17.16 -5.92
N THR A 183 -11.51 -18.22 -6.70
CA THR A 183 -11.43 -19.61 -6.23
C THR A 183 -10.02 -20.10 -5.92
N LEU A 184 -9.00 -19.24 -5.95
CA LEU A 184 -7.66 -19.60 -5.48
C LEU A 184 -7.54 -19.50 -3.94
N PRO A 185 -6.97 -20.51 -3.26
CA PRO A 185 -6.73 -20.44 -1.82
C PRO A 185 -5.46 -19.61 -1.57
N LEU A 186 -5.64 -18.40 -1.05
CA LEU A 186 -4.56 -17.44 -0.86
C LEU A 186 -4.34 -17.11 0.61
N GLU A 187 -3.23 -16.47 0.92
CA GLU A 187 -2.99 -15.86 2.22
C GLU A 187 -2.18 -14.57 2.07
N LEU A 188 -2.55 -13.56 2.85
CA LEU A 188 -1.72 -12.39 3.07
C LEU A 188 -0.58 -12.79 4.01
N ARG A 189 0.66 -12.46 3.65
CA ARG A 189 1.84 -12.70 4.48
C ARG A 189 2.59 -11.41 4.73
N LEU A 190 3.01 -11.20 5.97
CA LEU A 190 3.92 -10.12 6.28
C LEU A 190 5.36 -10.51 5.95
N ARG A 191 6.04 -9.70 5.15
CA ARG A 191 7.44 -9.89 4.75
C ARG A 191 8.29 -8.75 5.29
N GLY A 192 9.44 -9.08 5.86
CA GLY A 192 10.45 -8.10 6.26
C GLY A 192 11.51 -7.88 5.18
N LYS A 193 11.97 -6.64 5.02
CA LYS A 193 13.18 -6.31 4.26
C LYS A 193 13.92 -5.13 4.87
N SER A 194 15.22 -5.08 4.72
CA SER A 194 16.02 -3.87 4.98
C SER A 194 16.42 -3.22 3.66
N THR A 195 16.42 -1.90 3.63
CA THR A 195 16.84 -1.13 2.44
C THR A 195 17.87 -0.08 2.85
N ARG A 196 18.67 0.43 1.91
CA ARG A 196 19.57 1.56 2.20
C ARG A 196 18.79 2.79 2.70
N GLN A 197 17.59 3.01 2.15
CA GLN A 197 16.68 4.08 2.57
C GLN A 197 16.11 3.91 3.99
N SER A 198 16.17 2.71 4.56
CA SER A 198 15.73 2.47 5.95
C SER A 198 16.86 2.55 6.96
N HIS A 199 18.08 2.92 6.53
CA HIS A 199 19.28 2.94 7.39
C HIS A 199 19.50 1.62 8.15
N GLY A 200 19.11 0.49 7.54
CA GLY A 200 19.20 -0.83 8.15
C GLY A 200 17.99 -1.26 8.99
N ALA A 201 17.06 -0.35 9.32
CA ALA A 201 15.83 -0.70 10.04
C ALA A 201 14.94 -1.64 9.20
N PRO A 202 14.33 -2.67 9.80
CA PRO A 202 13.43 -3.57 9.10
C PRO A 202 12.15 -2.84 8.67
N ILE A 203 11.77 -2.99 7.40
CA ILE A 203 10.50 -2.56 6.85
C ILE A 203 9.65 -3.79 6.57
N TYR A 204 8.42 -3.78 7.07
CA TYR A 204 7.43 -4.79 6.76
C TYR A 204 6.52 -4.37 5.61
N TYR A 205 6.15 -5.34 4.77
CA TYR A 205 5.20 -5.16 3.68
C TYR A 205 4.35 -6.42 3.53
N VAL A 206 3.11 -6.23 3.08
CA VAL A 206 2.18 -7.31 2.74
C VAL A 206 2.51 -7.91 1.37
N ASP A 207 2.61 -9.24 1.33
CA ASP A 207 2.71 -10.10 0.15
C ASP A 207 1.45 -10.98 0.07
N LEU A 208 1.15 -11.51 -1.11
CA LEU A 208 0.05 -12.43 -1.35
C LEU A 208 0.62 -13.74 -1.87
N THR A 209 0.37 -14.84 -1.17
CA THR A 209 0.88 -16.16 -1.56
C THR A 209 -0.22 -17.20 -1.57
N LEU A 210 0.06 -18.39 -2.11
CA LEU A 210 -0.81 -19.55 -1.92
C LEU A 210 -0.91 -19.89 -0.43
N ARG A 211 -2.09 -20.40 -0.05
CA ARG A 211 -2.36 -20.84 1.32
C ARG A 211 -1.58 -22.12 1.64
N GLY A 212 -0.96 -22.13 2.82
CA GLY A 212 -0.19 -23.26 3.32
C GLY A 212 1.00 -23.63 2.42
N ASP A 213 1.36 -24.91 2.43
CA ASP A 213 2.49 -25.48 1.66
C ASP A 213 2.04 -26.16 0.36
N SER A 214 0.88 -25.75 -0.18
CA SER A 214 0.35 -26.33 -1.42
C SER A 214 1.23 -25.99 -2.62
N SER A 215 1.45 -26.97 -3.51
CA SER A 215 2.12 -26.70 -4.77
C SER A 215 1.23 -25.82 -5.66
N LEU A 216 1.83 -25.03 -6.55
CA LEU A 216 1.08 -24.21 -7.51
C LEU A 216 0.11 -25.06 -8.34
N ALA A 217 0.54 -26.24 -8.76
CA ALA A 217 -0.29 -27.13 -9.55
C ALA A 217 -1.50 -27.67 -8.76
N ASP A 218 -1.31 -27.99 -7.47
CA ASP A 218 -2.41 -28.42 -6.59
C ASP A 218 -3.40 -27.28 -6.35
N ALA A 219 -2.90 -26.08 -6.07
CA ALA A 219 -3.75 -24.91 -5.86
C ALA A 219 -4.59 -24.58 -7.10
N ILE A 220 -4.00 -24.65 -8.31
CA ILE A 220 -4.73 -24.44 -9.57
C ILE A 220 -5.78 -25.54 -9.79
N ARG A 221 -5.44 -26.82 -9.54
CA ARG A 221 -6.41 -27.93 -9.64
C ARG A 221 -7.58 -27.74 -8.68
N GLY A 222 -7.29 -27.39 -7.43
CA GLY A 222 -8.30 -27.11 -6.42
C GLY A 222 -9.19 -25.94 -6.80
N ALA A 223 -8.61 -24.84 -7.28
CA ALA A 223 -9.34 -23.66 -7.74
C ALA A 223 -10.24 -23.96 -8.94
N LYS A 224 -9.76 -24.76 -9.90
CA LYS A 224 -10.56 -25.23 -11.03
C LYS A 224 -11.76 -26.05 -10.56
N LYS A 225 -11.56 -27.03 -9.66
CA LYS A 225 -12.64 -27.84 -9.12
C LYS A 225 -13.68 -26.99 -8.38
N ALA A 226 -13.24 -26.08 -7.51
CA ALA A 226 -14.14 -25.18 -6.77
C ALA A 226 -14.92 -24.25 -7.71
N TRP A 227 -14.30 -23.80 -8.81
CA TRP A 227 -14.97 -23.01 -9.84
C TRP A 227 -16.04 -23.81 -10.59
N GLU A 228 -15.76 -25.07 -10.94
CA GLU A 228 -16.74 -25.97 -11.57
C GLU A 228 -17.93 -26.21 -10.62
N GLU A 229 -17.68 -26.51 -9.34
CA GLU A 229 -18.71 -26.69 -8.32
C GLU A 229 -19.56 -25.43 -8.12
N SER A 230 -18.94 -24.24 -8.07
CA SER A 230 -19.65 -22.97 -7.90
C SER A 230 -20.54 -22.67 -9.12
N ARG A 231 -20.01 -22.90 -10.32
CA ARG A 231 -20.76 -22.73 -11.57
C ARG A 231 -21.94 -23.69 -11.65
N ASP A 232 -21.74 -24.95 -11.28
CA ASP A 232 -22.79 -25.97 -11.30
C ASP A 232 -23.87 -25.69 -10.24
N ALA A 233 -23.52 -24.99 -9.15
CA ALA A 233 -24.46 -24.44 -8.17
C ALA A 233 -25.19 -23.16 -8.66
N GLY A 234 -24.85 -22.62 -9.83
CA GLY A 234 -25.47 -21.43 -10.42
C GLY A 234 -24.82 -20.10 -10.07
N VAL A 235 -23.61 -20.10 -9.47
CA VAL A 235 -22.86 -18.86 -9.20
C VAL A 235 -22.31 -18.29 -10.50
N ASP A 236 -22.69 -17.05 -10.82
CA ASP A 236 -22.16 -16.31 -11.97
C ASP A 236 -21.11 -15.29 -11.52
N GLN A 237 -19.85 -15.74 -11.47
CA GLN A 237 -18.71 -14.90 -11.10
C GLN A 237 -18.47 -13.77 -12.11
N ALA A 238 -18.71 -14.00 -13.40
CA ALA A 238 -18.49 -12.97 -14.42
C ALA A 238 -19.53 -11.84 -14.31
N ALA A 239 -20.79 -12.18 -14.00
CA ALA A 239 -21.82 -11.19 -13.70
C ALA A 239 -21.52 -10.40 -12.43
N LEU A 240 -20.97 -11.05 -11.39
CA LEU A 240 -20.53 -10.36 -10.16
C LEU A 240 -19.41 -9.35 -10.46
N ASP A 241 -18.40 -9.74 -11.22
CA ASP A 241 -17.30 -8.87 -11.64
C ASP A 241 -17.80 -7.67 -12.45
N GLU A 242 -18.73 -7.89 -13.38
CA GLU A 242 -19.33 -6.80 -14.17
C GLU A 242 -20.19 -5.86 -13.31
N ALA A 243 -20.98 -6.39 -12.38
CA ALA A 243 -21.75 -5.58 -11.45
C ALA A 243 -20.84 -4.69 -10.58
N ALA A 244 -19.72 -5.24 -10.10
CA ALA A 244 -18.73 -4.48 -9.34
C ALA A 244 -18.03 -3.42 -10.19
N ARG A 245 -17.67 -3.74 -11.44
CA ARG A 245 -17.06 -2.77 -12.38
C ARG A 245 -17.99 -1.60 -12.65
N GLN A 246 -19.25 -1.86 -12.95
CA GLN A 246 -20.27 -0.82 -13.16
C GLN A 246 -20.49 -0.01 -11.87
N GLY A 247 -20.59 -0.70 -10.73
CA GLY A 247 -20.77 -0.09 -9.42
C GLY A 247 -19.67 0.90 -9.05
N LEU A 248 -18.41 0.52 -9.26
CA LEU A 248 -17.27 1.39 -9.03
C LEU A 248 -17.24 2.59 -10.01
N ALA A 249 -17.64 2.38 -11.26
CA ALA A 249 -17.66 3.44 -12.28
C ALA A 249 -18.69 4.55 -12.02
N LEU A 250 -19.71 4.30 -11.18
CA LEU A 250 -20.72 5.30 -10.80
C LEU A 250 -20.19 6.37 -9.85
N GLY A 251 -19.14 6.04 -9.10
CA GLY A 251 -18.52 6.94 -8.14
C GLY A 251 -17.56 7.92 -8.78
N GLU A 252 -17.56 9.16 -8.27
CA GLU A 252 -16.50 10.11 -8.59
C GLU A 252 -15.23 9.80 -7.78
N PHE A 253 -15.44 9.46 -6.50
CA PHE A 253 -14.46 8.89 -5.58
C PHE A 253 -15.10 7.73 -4.81
N GLU A 254 -14.27 6.86 -4.23
CA GLU A 254 -14.72 5.70 -3.47
C GLU A 254 -14.85 6.01 -1.97
N GLU A 255 -14.11 7.00 -1.45
CA GLU A 255 -14.12 7.37 -0.03
C GLU A 255 -15.34 8.23 0.33
N SER A 256 -16.02 7.85 1.40
CA SER A 256 -17.02 8.68 2.07
C SER A 256 -16.35 9.59 3.12
N GLU A 257 -17.05 10.66 3.52
CA GLU A 257 -16.58 11.59 4.56
C GLU A 257 -16.35 10.88 5.91
N GLU A 258 -17.13 9.84 6.20
CA GLU A 258 -17.07 9.07 7.45
C GLU A 258 -15.79 8.22 7.54
N GLU A 259 -15.28 7.72 6.42
CA GLU A 259 -14.01 6.99 6.38
C GLU A 259 -12.78 7.92 6.33
N GLY A 260 -12.97 9.18 5.92
CA GLY A 260 -11.90 10.12 5.59
C GLY A 260 -10.97 10.46 6.76
N VAL A 261 -11.52 10.72 7.95
CA VAL A 261 -10.72 11.16 9.11
C VAL A 261 -9.68 10.10 9.53
N ALA A 262 -10.07 8.83 9.53
CA ALA A 262 -9.14 7.74 9.83
C ALA A 262 -8.08 7.57 8.74
N VAL A 263 -8.42 7.84 7.47
CA VAL A 263 -7.48 7.81 6.35
C VAL A 263 -6.43 8.92 6.51
N VAL A 264 -6.80 10.12 6.96
CA VAL A 264 -5.87 11.24 7.17
C VAL A 264 -4.77 10.87 8.18
N GLU A 265 -5.13 10.26 9.32
CA GLU A 265 -4.15 9.88 10.35
C GLU A 265 -3.11 8.86 9.81
N GLU A 266 -3.56 7.91 8.97
CA GLU A 266 -2.69 6.90 8.34
C GLU A 266 -1.87 7.48 7.16
N PHE A 267 -2.43 8.46 6.44
CA PHE A 267 -1.88 8.99 5.19
C PHE A 267 -0.88 10.14 5.41
N TYR A 268 -1.12 10.97 6.43
CA TYR A 268 -0.30 12.11 6.83
C TYR A 268 0.26 11.93 8.25
N PRO A 269 1.23 11.01 8.45
CA PRO A 269 1.95 10.95 9.72
C PRO A 269 2.57 12.32 10.02
N PRO A 270 2.50 12.83 11.25
CA PRO A 270 3.22 14.05 11.59
C PRO A 270 4.71 13.83 11.38
N SER A 271 5.36 14.86 10.86
CA SER A 271 6.71 14.83 10.31
C SER A 271 7.77 14.30 11.31
N ASP A 272 8.10 13.02 11.20
CA ASP A 272 9.48 12.58 11.14
C ASP A 272 9.90 12.60 9.65
N PRO A 273 11.17 12.91 9.31
CA PRO A 273 11.59 12.98 7.92
C PRO A 273 11.34 11.62 7.26
N SER A 274 10.35 11.58 6.37
CA SER A 274 10.21 10.45 5.46
C SER A 274 11.51 10.35 4.65
N PRO A 275 12.07 9.15 4.43
CA PRO A 275 13.24 8.99 3.56
C PRO A 275 13.00 9.52 2.13
N ASP A 276 11.74 9.69 1.73
CA ASP A 276 11.33 10.21 0.42
C ASP A 276 11.35 11.74 0.31
N ALA A 277 11.56 12.49 1.41
CA ALA A 277 11.54 13.96 1.39
C ALA A 277 12.91 14.61 1.15
N MET A 278 13.99 13.83 1.00
CA MET A 278 15.34 14.36 0.74
C MET A 278 15.79 14.26 -0.74
N ASP A 279 14.97 13.71 -1.64
CA ASP A 279 15.36 13.54 -3.06
C ASP A 279 14.94 14.72 -3.95
N ARG A 280 15.33 15.94 -3.54
CA ARG A 280 15.36 17.12 -4.42
C ARG A 280 16.67 17.89 -4.23
N THR A 281 17.78 17.23 -4.48
CA THR A 281 19.01 17.94 -4.86
C THR A 281 19.05 18.02 -6.38
N PRO A 282 19.19 19.22 -6.99
CA PRO A 282 19.41 19.31 -8.43
C PRO A 282 20.68 18.54 -8.79
N GLN A 283 20.57 17.55 -9.67
CA GLN A 283 21.73 16.84 -10.21
C GLN A 283 22.64 17.83 -10.95
N ALA A 284 23.74 18.22 -10.32
CA ALA A 284 24.89 18.73 -11.04
C ALA A 284 25.52 17.56 -11.82
N ALA A 285 25.82 17.80 -13.10
CA ALA A 285 26.36 16.83 -14.05
C ALA A 285 27.56 16.02 -13.49
N PRO A 286 27.73 14.75 -13.88
CA PRO A 286 28.76 13.89 -13.31
C PRO A 286 30.16 14.40 -13.70
N ALA A 287 30.93 14.87 -12.72
CA ALA A 287 32.36 15.12 -12.89
C ALA A 287 33.08 13.78 -13.08
N ASN A 288 33.55 13.53 -14.31
CA ASN A 288 34.29 12.34 -14.71
C ASN A 288 35.46 12.03 -13.76
N LEU A 289 35.57 10.76 -13.35
CA LEU A 289 36.60 10.19 -12.47
C LEU A 289 38.05 10.44 -12.91
N ARG A 290 38.28 10.84 -14.18
CA ARG A 290 39.59 11.27 -14.67
C ARG A 290 40.11 12.56 -14.03
N GLY A 291 39.24 13.51 -13.66
CA GLY A 291 39.66 14.78 -13.05
C GLY A 291 40.15 14.64 -11.60
N LYS A 292 39.63 13.66 -10.85
CA LYS A 292 40.01 13.42 -9.45
C LYS A 292 41.34 12.66 -9.29
N LEU A 293 41.84 12.04 -10.36
CA LEU A 293 43.16 11.38 -10.37
C LEU A 293 44.30 12.34 -10.74
N ALA A 294 44.05 13.37 -11.57
CA ALA A 294 45.07 14.39 -11.88
C ALA A 294 45.39 15.28 -10.67
N LEU A 295 44.38 15.70 -9.91
CA LEU A 295 44.55 16.56 -8.72
C LEU A 295 45.28 15.88 -7.55
N LYS A 296 45.40 14.55 -7.55
CA LYS A 296 46.18 13.81 -6.54
C LYS A 296 47.64 13.63 -6.94
N PHE A 297 47.98 13.73 -8.23
CA PHE A 297 49.36 13.63 -8.70
C PHE A 297 50.13 14.96 -8.54
N ASP A 298 49.48 16.11 -8.81
CA ASP A 298 50.15 17.42 -8.68
C ASP A 298 50.42 17.82 -7.22
N LYS A 299 49.59 17.36 -6.28
CA LYS A 299 49.77 17.66 -4.84
C LYS A 299 50.92 16.88 -4.19
N ALA A 300 51.45 15.85 -4.87
CA ALA A 300 52.56 15.03 -4.39
C ALA A 300 53.94 15.56 -4.83
N GLN A 301 54.03 16.37 -5.89
CA GLN A 301 55.31 16.93 -6.38
C GLN A 301 55.63 18.34 -5.86
N GLY A 302 54.66 19.07 -5.30
CA GLY A 302 54.86 20.45 -4.83
C GLY A 302 55.45 20.63 -3.41
N ARG A 303 55.86 19.56 -2.71
CA ARG A 303 56.30 19.64 -1.29
C ARG A 303 57.80 19.42 -1.06
N ALA A 304 58.63 19.59 -2.10
CA ALA A 304 60.07 19.54 -2.00
C ALA A 304 60.70 20.79 -2.65
N SER A 305 60.67 21.92 -1.94
CA SER A 305 61.64 23.03 -2.06
C SER A 305 61.15 24.21 -1.21
N GLN A 306 61.80 24.45 -0.07
CA GLN A 306 62.18 25.78 0.46
C GLN A 306 62.61 25.65 1.92
N ILE A 307 63.92 25.61 2.13
CA ILE A 307 64.61 25.97 3.37
C ILE A 307 65.18 27.37 3.13
N PRO A 308 65.01 28.36 4.02
CA PRO A 308 65.92 29.50 4.09
C PRO A 308 66.84 29.39 5.31
N ALA A 309 68.09 29.76 5.07
CA ALA A 309 69.22 29.75 5.98
C ALA A 309 69.13 30.86 7.05
N GLU A 310 69.81 30.62 8.17
CA GLU A 310 70.11 31.53 9.27
C GLU A 310 70.78 32.84 8.82
N GLU A 311 70.50 33.93 9.53
CA GLU A 311 71.49 35.00 9.72
C GLU A 311 71.46 35.50 11.17
N ARG A 312 72.66 35.60 11.74
CA ARG A 312 73.03 36.01 13.10
C ARG A 312 73.17 37.55 13.20
N GLN A 313 73.38 38.00 14.44
CA GLN A 313 73.92 39.29 14.92
C GLN A 313 72.84 40.34 15.25
N ASP A 314 72.76 40.93 16.45
CA ASP A 314 73.61 40.95 17.66
C ASP A 314 72.70 41.03 18.92
#